data_AF-A0A2S2QEI7-F1
#
_entry.id   AF-A0A2S2QEI7-F1
#
_cell.length_a   1.000
_cell.length_b   1.000
_cell.length_c   1.000
_cell.angle_alpha   90.00
_cell.angle_beta   90.00
_cell.angle_gamma   90.00
#
_symmetry.space_group_name_H-M   'P 1'
#
loop_
_entity.id
_entity.type
_entity.pdbx_description
1 polymer ?
#
loop_
_entity_poly.entity_id
_entity_poly.type
_entity_poly.pdbx_seq_one_letter_code
_entity_poly.pdbx_strand_id
1 'polypeptide(L)'
;MATKSRGINNQPLGQLAVRALDEWKNAKQILREHSKKLYHEHCVVDSNHFLSVYSKQKLSIINQLDLERAEQIKSNRKKLISIINCVILCGRQEITLRCHRDSGNSNNQSTNVDNFRAILNYRSEGDDYLKHHLEEQGRNKYITPQVQN
;
A
#
# COMPACT_ATOMS: atom_id res chain seq x y z
N MET A 1 0.71 -33.48 -27.27
CA MET A 1 0.47 -32.31 -26.40
C MET A 1 1.61 -32.22 -25.40
N ALA A 2 2.28 -31.06 -25.28
CA ALA A 2 3.40 -30.90 -24.35
C ALA A 2 2.92 -31.07 -22.90
N THR A 3 3.60 -31.93 -22.14
CA THR A 3 3.34 -32.13 -20.71
C THR A 3 3.72 -30.85 -19.96
N LYS A 4 2.72 -30.13 -19.45
CA LYS A 4 2.97 -28.97 -18.59
C LYS A 4 3.64 -29.44 -17.30
N SER A 5 4.70 -28.77 -16.90
CA SER A 5 5.49 -29.07 -15.70
C SER A 5 5.76 -27.78 -14.91
N ARG A 6 5.96 -27.88 -13.60
CA ARG A 6 6.30 -26.75 -12.72
C ARG A 6 7.17 -27.21 -11.54
N GLY A 7 7.83 -26.24 -10.91
CA GLY A 7 8.66 -26.46 -9.73
C GLY A 7 10.07 -26.96 -10.07
N ILE A 8 10.84 -27.25 -9.02
CA ILE A 8 12.21 -27.78 -9.13
C ILE A 8 12.15 -29.18 -9.74
N ASN A 9 13.10 -29.51 -10.63
CA ASN A 9 13.16 -30.76 -11.39
C ASN A 9 12.00 -30.99 -12.38
N ASN A 10 11.30 -29.93 -12.78
CA ASN A 10 10.30 -29.97 -13.83
C ASN A 10 9.18 -31.01 -13.56
N GLN A 11 8.66 -31.04 -12.32
CA GLN A 11 7.63 -32.02 -11.92
C GLN A 11 6.40 -31.93 -12.85
N PRO A 12 5.92 -33.07 -13.39
CA PRO A 12 4.80 -33.08 -14.32
C PRO A 12 3.50 -32.71 -13.61
N LEU A 13 2.72 -31.85 -14.26
CA LEU A 13 1.42 -31.42 -13.76
C LEU A 13 0.33 -32.39 -14.22
N GLY A 14 -0.60 -32.70 -13.31
CA GLY A 14 -1.66 -33.68 -13.52
C GLY A 14 -2.98 -33.26 -12.91
N GLN A 15 -3.72 -34.24 -12.37
CA GLN A 15 -4.92 -33.99 -11.58
C GLN A 15 -4.65 -33.00 -10.43
N LEU A 16 -5.66 -32.18 -10.12
CA LEU A 16 -5.68 -31.09 -9.14
C LEU A 16 -4.85 -29.85 -9.50
N ALA A 17 -4.03 -29.89 -10.56
CA ALA A 17 -3.27 -28.73 -11.04
C ALA A 17 -3.72 -28.26 -12.43
N VAL A 18 -3.93 -29.20 -13.35
CA VAL A 18 -4.32 -28.92 -14.75
C VAL A 18 -5.59 -29.66 -15.16
N ARG A 19 -5.87 -30.79 -14.49
CA ARG A 19 -7.07 -31.60 -14.70
C ARG A 19 -7.86 -31.71 -13.40
N ALA A 20 -9.17 -31.78 -13.49
CA ALA A 20 -10.03 -32.02 -12.34
C ALA A 20 -9.80 -33.42 -11.76
N LEU A 21 -10.08 -33.60 -10.46
CA LEU A 21 -10.12 -34.93 -9.85
C LEU A 21 -11.47 -35.58 -10.17
N ASP A 22 -11.43 -36.73 -10.84
CA ASP A 22 -12.57 -37.53 -11.27
C ASP A 22 -12.53 -38.97 -10.72
N GLU A 23 -11.37 -39.41 -10.21
CA GLU A 23 -11.18 -40.73 -9.59
C GLU A 23 -11.52 -40.75 -8.09
N TRP A 24 -12.80 -40.93 -7.78
CA TRP A 24 -13.30 -40.88 -6.41
C TRP A 24 -12.88 -42.05 -5.52
N LYS A 25 -12.72 -43.26 -6.09
CA LYS A 25 -12.35 -44.47 -5.33
C LYS A 25 -11.00 -44.34 -4.63
N ASN A 26 -10.05 -43.66 -5.29
CA ASN A 26 -8.69 -43.47 -4.80
C ASN A 26 -8.42 -42.02 -4.36
N ALA A 27 -9.46 -41.17 -4.26
CA ALA A 27 -9.32 -39.73 -4.02
C ALA A 27 -8.45 -39.41 -2.79
N LYS A 28 -8.60 -40.15 -1.68
CA LYS A 28 -7.80 -39.92 -0.46
C LYS A 28 -6.30 -40.13 -0.70
N GLN A 29 -5.94 -41.14 -1.50
CA GLN A 29 -4.55 -41.41 -1.85
C GLN A 29 -4.03 -40.31 -2.79
N ILE A 30 -4.79 -39.97 -3.83
CA ILE A 30 -4.42 -38.94 -4.80
C ILE A 30 -4.19 -37.58 -4.11
N LEU A 31 -5.06 -37.20 -3.18
CA LEU A 31 -4.91 -35.98 -2.38
C LEU A 31 -3.64 -36.01 -1.52
N ARG A 32 -3.35 -37.13 -0.84
CA ARG A 32 -2.13 -37.31 -0.03
C ARG A 32 -0.85 -37.26 -0.86
N GLU A 33 -0.88 -37.79 -2.08
CA GLU A 33 0.27 -37.74 -2.99
C GLU A 33 0.44 -36.34 -3.57
N HIS A 34 -0.66 -35.67 -3.96
CA HIS A 34 -0.63 -34.29 -4.43
C HIS A 34 -0.07 -33.33 -3.36
N SER A 35 -0.47 -33.48 -2.10
CA SER A 35 -0.01 -32.60 -1.03
C SER A 35 1.50 -32.69 -0.77
N LYS A 36 2.15 -33.79 -1.20
CA LYS A 36 3.60 -33.99 -1.11
C LYS A 36 4.36 -33.45 -2.32
N LYS A 37 3.67 -32.97 -3.36
CA LYS A 37 4.33 -32.41 -4.55
C LYS A 37 4.94 -31.05 -4.19
N LEU A 38 6.18 -30.82 -4.59
CA LEU A 38 6.95 -29.63 -4.22
C LEU A 38 6.26 -28.35 -4.68
N TYR A 39 5.67 -28.34 -5.88
CA TYR A 39 4.93 -27.17 -6.35
C TYR A 39 3.72 -26.83 -5.46
N HIS A 40 3.06 -27.84 -4.87
CA HIS A 40 1.93 -27.61 -3.97
C HIS A 40 2.44 -27.07 -2.64
N GLU A 41 3.45 -27.71 -2.07
CA GLU A 41 4.10 -27.28 -0.82
C GLU A 41 4.57 -25.83 -0.92
N HIS A 42 5.28 -25.47 -1.99
CA HIS A 42 5.75 -24.10 -2.21
C HIS A 42 4.57 -23.11 -2.32
N CYS A 43 3.52 -23.44 -3.07
CA CYS A 43 2.34 -22.58 -3.15
C CYS A 43 1.65 -22.40 -1.79
N VAL A 44 1.61 -23.43 -0.95
CA VAL A 44 1.08 -23.34 0.42
C VAL A 44 1.96 -22.42 1.28
N VAL A 45 3.28 -22.58 1.22
CA VAL A 45 4.23 -21.71 1.94
C VAL A 45 4.08 -20.26 1.49
N ASP A 46 4.03 -20.00 0.19
CA ASP A 46 3.87 -18.66 -0.38
C ASP A 46 2.53 -18.04 0.04
N SER A 47 1.45 -18.81 0.00
CA SER A 47 0.13 -18.39 0.48
C SER A 47 0.15 -18.02 1.96
N ASN A 48 0.78 -18.85 2.80
CA ASN A 48 0.92 -18.57 4.23
C ASN A 48 1.77 -17.32 4.49
N HIS A 49 2.86 -17.14 3.74
CA HIS A 49 3.69 -15.93 3.83
C HIS A 49 2.87 -14.69 3.45
N PHE A 50 2.16 -14.74 2.32
CA PHE A 50 1.28 -13.66 1.88
C PHE A 50 0.25 -13.31 2.96
N LEU A 51 -0.45 -14.30 3.53
CA LEU A 51 -1.43 -14.08 4.59
C LEU A 51 -0.80 -13.45 5.84
N SER A 52 0.40 -13.88 6.24
CA SER A 52 1.10 -13.31 7.40
C SER A 52 1.50 -11.84 7.21
N VAL A 53 1.90 -11.47 5.98
CA VAL A 53 2.23 -10.08 5.62
C VAL A 53 0.96 -9.24 5.51
N TYR A 54 -0.07 -9.76 4.85
CA TYR A 54 -1.36 -9.09 4.66
C TYR A 54 -2.06 -8.80 5.98
N SER A 55 -2.07 -9.76 6.90
CA SER A 55 -2.59 -9.61 8.26
C SER A 55 -1.69 -8.80 9.19
N LYS A 56 -0.57 -8.26 8.69
CA LYS A 56 0.41 -7.44 9.43
C LYS A 56 1.07 -8.17 10.61
N GLN A 57 1.05 -9.50 10.63
CA GLN A 57 1.76 -10.30 11.63
C GLN A 57 3.27 -10.32 11.38
N LYS A 58 3.68 -10.22 10.11
CA LYS A 58 5.09 -10.15 9.69
C LYS A 58 5.33 -9.02 8.70
N LEU A 59 6.54 -8.47 8.70
CA LEU A 59 6.98 -7.54 7.66
C LEU A 59 7.23 -8.27 6.36
N SER A 60 7.05 -7.59 5.22
CA SER A 60 7.46 -8.13 3.92
C SER A 60 8.97 -8.34 3.86
N ILE A 61 9.43 -9.31 3.07
CA ILE A 61 10.86 -9.62 2.92
C ILE A 61 11.67 -8.36 2.56
N ILE A 62 11.14 -7.53 1.67
CA ILE A 62 11.84 -6.31 1.24
C ILE A 62 12.00 -5.32 2.41
N ASN A 63 10.98 -5.17 3.25
CA ASN A 63 11.04 -4.29 4.42
C ASN A 63 11.88 -4.90 5.57
N GLN A 64 12.09 -6.23 5.57
CA GLN A 64 13.02 -6.87 6.51
C GLN A 64 14.48 -6.64 6.11
N LEU A 65 14.76 -6.62 4.80
CA LEU A 65 16.11 -6.39 4.27
C LEU A 65 16.48 -4.90 4.25
N ASP A 66 15.49 -4.03 4.06
CA ASP A 66 15.68 -2.59 3.95
C ASP A 66 14.90 -1.84 5.05
N LEU A 67 15.57 -1.68 6.19
CA LEU A 67 15.02 -0.97 7.34
C LEU A 67 14.84 0.53 7.05
N GLU A 68 15.67 1.12 6.19
CA GLU A 68 15.54 2.53 5.80
C GLU A 68 14.23 2.75 5.03
N ARG A 69 13.90 1.85 4.10
CA ARG A 69 12.61 1.89 3.41
C ARG A 69 11.43 1.75 4.37
N ALA A 70 11.54 0.91 5.39
CA ALA A 70 10.49 0.75 6.39
C ALA A 70 10.25 2.06 7.18
N GLU A 71 11.32 2.73 7.60
CA GLU A 71 11.23 4.02 8.29
C GLU A 71 10.72 5.15 7.36
N GLN A 72 11.11 5.15 6.08
CA GLN A 72 10.54 6.07 5.09
C GLN A 72 9.02 5.88 4.93
N ILE A 73 8.54 4.64 4.82
CA ILE A 73 7.10 4.33 4.74
C ILE A 73 6.37 4.86 5.98
N LYS A 74 6.95 4.66 7.16
CA LYS A 74 6.38 5.12 8.43
C LYS A 74 6.33 6.64 8.50
N SER A 75 7.40 7.32 8.09
CA SER A 75 7.46 8.80 8.02
C SER A 75 6.42 9.35 7.04
N ASN A 76 6.34 8.79 5.83
CA ASN A 76 5.35 9.19 4.83
C ASN A 76 3.91 8.98 5.30
N ARG A 77 3.62 7.88 6.02
CA ARG A 77 2.30 7.64 6.61
C ARG A 77 1.93 8.69 7.65
N LYS A 78 2.87 9.09 8.53
CA LYS A 78 2.63 10.16 9.51
C LYS A 78 2.25 11.48 8.82
N LYS A 79 3.00 11.87 7.79
CA LYS A 79 2.71 13.06 6.97
C LYS A 79 1.31 12.98 6.34
N LEU A 80 0.98 11.85 5.70
CA LEU A 80 -0.33 11.65 5.05
C LEU A 80 -1.50 11.65 6.02
N ILE A 81 -1.37 11.04 7.21
CA ILE A 81 -2.43 11.04 8.22
C ILE A 81 -2.82 12.47 8.60
N SER A 82 -1.84 13.35 8.79
CA SER A 82 -2.09 14.75 9.14
C SER A 82 -2.85 15.50 8.03
N ILE A 83 -2.45 15.30 6.77
CA ILE A 83 -3.13 15.87 5.59
C ILE A 83 -4.57 15.34 5.48
N ILE A 84 -4.77 14.03 5.62
CA ILE A 84 -6.10 13.38 5.56
C ILE A 84 -7.01 13.92 6.66
N ASN A 85 -6.50 14.11 7.88
CA ASN A 85 -7.29 14.70 8.97
C ASN A 85 -7.75 16.12 8.64
N CYS A 86 -6.93 16.92 7.97
CA CYS A 86 -7.33 18.24 7.49
C CYS A 86 -8.43 18.15 6.42
N VAL A 87 -8.34 17.19 5.49
CA VAL A 87 -9.39 16.94 4.50
C VAL A 87 -10.71 16.54 5.17
N ILE A 88 -10.66 15.64 6.15
CA ILE A 88 -11.82 15.22 6.94
C ILE A 88 -12.44 16.41 7.68
N LEU A 89 -11.61 17.28 8.28
CA LEU A 89 -12.07 18.49 8.94
C LEU A 89 -12.84 19.39 7.96
N CYS A 90 -12.27 19.66 6.79
CA CYS A 90 -12.93 20.47 5.76
C CYS A 90 -14.29 19.87 5.36
N GLY A 91 -14.34 18.56 5.10
CA GLY A 91 -15.59 17.88 4.77
C GLY A 91 -16.64 17.93 5.89
N ARG A 92 -16.24 17.84 7.16
CA ARG A 92 -17.15 17.91 8.31
C ARG A 92 -17.68 19.30 8.61
N GLN A 93 -16.91 20.33 8.26
CA GLN A 93 -17.25 21.73 8.50
C GLN A 93 -17.82 22.41 7.25
N GLU A 94 -18.05 21.65 6.17
CA GLU A 94 -18.51 22.17 4.88
C GLU A 94 -17.58 23.28 4.32
N ILE A 95 -16.29 23.22 4.68
CA ILE A 95 -15.27 24.13 4.16
C ILE A 95 -14.77 23.55 2.84
N THR A 96 -14.85 24.35 1.77
CA THR A 96 -14.28 23.95 0.50
C THR A 96 -12.77 23.83 0.64
N LEU A 97 -12.20 22.72 0.14
CA LEU A 97 -10.74 22.54 0.12
C LEU A 97 -10.07 23.68 -0.63
N ARG A 98 -10.71 24.13 -1.71
CA ARG A 98 -10.22 25.20 -2.58
C ARG A 98 -11.03 26.49 -2.43
N CYS A 99 -10.35 27.63 -2.31
CA CYS A 99 -10.95 28.96 -2.49
C CYS A 99 -10.58 29.53 -3.88
N HIS A 100 -11.43 30.40 -4.45
CA HIS A 100 -11.33 30.87 -5.84
C HIS A 100 -10.00 31.60 -6.14
N ARG A 101 -9.05 30.88 -6.78
CA ARG A 101 -7.74 31.24 -7.37
C ARG A 101 -6.49 30.82 -6.55
N ASP A 102 -5.87 29.72 -6.97
CA ASP A 102 -4.61 29.18 -6.42
C ASP A 102 -3.32 29.62 -7.14
N SER A 103 -3.38 30.65 -7.99
CA SER A 103 -2.22 31.06 -8.79
C SER A 103 -1.17 31.87 -8.02
N GLY A 104 -1.32 32.02 -6.69
CA GLY A 104 -0.45 32.83 -5.85
C GLY A 104 0.82 32.10 -5.42
N ASN A 105 1.98 32.69 -5.70
CA ASN A 105 3.24 32.32 -5.07
C ASN A 105 3.13 32.53 -3.55
N SER A 106 3.58 31.57 -2.75
CA SER A 106 3.45 31.54 -1.28
C SER A 106 4.13 32.71 -0.53
N ASN A 107 4.76 33.65 -1.22
CA ASN A 107 5.46 34.80 -0.65
C ASN A 107 4.62 36.08 -0.53
N ASN A 108 3.39 36.12 -1.07
CA ASN A 108 2.53 37.29 -0.96
C ASN A 108 1.45 37.06 0.10
N GLN A 109 1.65 37.60 1.30
CA GLN A 109 0.72 37.55 2.44
C GLN A 109 -0.61 38.32 2.19
N SER A 110 -0.85 38.85 0.99
CA SER A 110 -1.93 39.79 0.69
C SER A 110 -3.10 39.21 -0.11
N THR A 111 -3.10 37.92 -0.43
CA THR A 111 -4.22 37.27 -1.14
C THR A 111 -4.65 36.03 -0.40
N ASN A 112 -5.93 35.97 0.00
CA ASN A 112 -6.62 34.84 0.65
C ASN A 112 -5.93 33.50 0.36
N VAL A 113 -5.10 33.06 1.30
CA VAL A 113 -4.47 31.74 1.23
C VAL A 113 -5.60 30.72 1.15
N ASP A 114 -5.50 29.82 0.19
CA ASP A 114 -6.44 28.73 0.00
C ASP A 114 -6.78 28.04 1.34
N ASN A 115 -8.07 27.78 1.58
CA ASN A 115 -8.60 27.32 2.88
C ASN A 115 -7.84 26.10 3.38
N PHE A 116 -7.56 25.14 2.49
CA PHE A 116 -6.84 23.93 2.86
C PHE A 116 -5.38 24.21 3.24
N ARG A 117 -4.70 25.12 2.55
CA ARG A 117 -3.32 25.51 2.88
C ARG A 117 -3.26 26.26 4.21
N ALA A 118 -4.24 27.12 4.51
CA ALA A 118 -4.34 27.80 5.79
C ALA A 118 -4.52 26.79 6.94
N ILE A 119 -5.41 25.80 6.76
CA ILE A 119 -5.66 24.74 7.74
C ILE A 119 -4.42 23.86 7.96
N LEU A 120 -3.70 23.52 6.89
CA LEU A 120 -2.45 22.74 6.99
C LEU A 120 -1.35 23.51 7.72
N ASN A 121 -1.20 24.81 7.43
CA ASN A 121 -0.25 25.67 8.15
C ASN A 121 -0.59 25.73 9.64
N TYR A 122 -1.87 25.95 9.97
CA TYR A 122 -2.33 25.93 11.35
C TYR A 122 -2.05 24.58 12.02
N ARG A 123 -2.35 23.47 11.35
CA ARG A 123 -2.08 22.13 11.88
C ARG A 123 -0.60 21.88 12.12
N SER A 124 0.27 22.44 11.27
CA SER A 124 1.73 22.28 11.35
C SER A 124 2.35 22.96 12.57
N GLU A 125 1.69 23.94 13.19
CA GLU A 125 2.15 24.57 14.43
C GLU A 125 2.24 23.57 15.59
N GLY A 126 1.44 22.49 15.55
CA GLY A 126 1.42 21.40 16.54
C GLY A 126 1.75 20.03 15.94
N ASP A 127 2.39 19.97 14.77
CA ASP A 127 2.80 18.72 14.12
C ASP A 127 4.13 18.93 13.37
N ASP A 128 5.23 18.62 14.05
CA ASP A 128 6.59 18.78 13.52
C ASP A 128 6.81 18.01 12.20
N TYR A 129 6.15 16.85 12.03
CA TYR A 129 6.27 16.06 10.80
C TYR A 129 5.59 16.75 9.63
N LEU A 130 4.41 17.33 9.87
CA LEU A 130 3.71 18.11 8.86
C LEU A 130 4.47 19.39 8.55
N LYS A 131 4.98 20.09 9.57
CA LYS A 131 5.79 21.29 9.39
C LYS A 131 7.01 21.04 8.50
N HIS A 132 7.80 20.03 8.85
CA HIS A 132 8.96 19.63 8.05
C HIS A 132 8.56 19.25 6.62
N HIS A 133 7.41 18.59 6.42
CA HIS A 133 6.92 18.25 5.09
C HIS A 133 6.53 19.47 4.24
N LEU A 134 5.94 20.50 4.87
CA LEU A 134 5.56 21.75 4.21
C LEU A 134 6.80 22.57 3.82
N GLU A 135 7.84 22.57 4.66
CA GLU A 135 9.11 23.28 4.45
C GLU A 135 10.06 22.55 3.48
N GLU A 136 10.05 21.21 3.47
CA GLU A 136 10.89 20.37 2.59
C GLU A 136 10.73 20.75 1.12
N GLN A 137 11.83 20.83 0.38
CA GLN A 137 11.79 20.99 -1.08
C GLN A 137 11.49 19.62 -1.72
N GLY A 138 10.21 19.33 -1.96
CA GLY A 138 9.75 18.06 -2.50
C GLY A 138 8.63 18.23 -3.53
N ARG A 139 8.63 17.39 -4.58
CA ARG A 139 7.61 17.40 -5.65
C ARG A 139 6.26 16.84 -5.19
N ASN A 140 6.26 15.87 -4.27
CA ASN A 140 5.07 15.11 -3.88
C ASN A 140 4.55 15.56 -2.52
N LYS A 141 4.00 16.79 -2.46
CA LYS A 141 3.42 17.31 -1.21
C LYS A 141 1.93 16.98 -1.03
N TYR A 142 1.24 16.50 -2.08
CA TYR A 142 -0.21 16.21 -2.05
C TYR A 142 -1.09 17.40 -1.60
N ILE A 143 -0.56 18.62 -1.71
CA ILE A 143 -1.23 19.90 -1.38
C ILE A 143 -1.33 20.80 -2.61
N THR A 144 -1.02 20.28 -3.79
CA THR A 144 -1.05 21.06 -5.03
C THR A 144 -2.49 21.24 -5.50
N PRO A 145 -2.81 22.31 -6.24
CA PRO A 145 -4.16 22.56 -6.73
C PRO A 145 -4.71 21.40 -7.57
N GLN A 146 -3.85 20.63 -8.25
CA GLN A 146 -4.25 19.46 -9.04
C GLN A 146 -4.72 18.29 -8.17
N VAL A 147 -4.19 18.15 -6.95
CA VAL A 147 -4.57 17.08 -6.01
C VAL A 147 -5.84 17.44 -5.23
N GLN A 148 -6.14 18.74 -5.12
CA GLN A 148 -7.34 19.26 -4.45
C GLN A 148 -8.61 19.22 -5.33
N ASN A 149 -8.47 18.93 -6.63
CA ASN A 149 -9.57 18.90 -7.61
C ASN A 149 -10.15 17.49 -7.78
#